data_AF-A0AAW8XFU8-F1
#
_entry.id   AF-A0AAW8XFU8-F1
#
_cell.length_a   1.000
_cell.length_b   1.000
_cell.length_c   1.000
_cell.angle_alpha   90.00
_cell.angle_beta   90.00
_cell.angle_gamma   90.00
#
_symmetry.space_group_name_H-M   'P 1'
#
loop_
_entity.id
_entity.type
_entity.pdbx_description
1 polymer ?
#
loop_
_entity_poly.entity_id
_entity_poly.type
_entity_poly.pdbx_seq_one_letter_code
_entity_poly.pdbx_strand_id
1 'polypeptide(L)'
;MHNHTIYLRGNALYLNYTKNSKRHRTSLNKLTKILNLENDKALEYLKGLSLEKILKMQKGALKPNKEPKQESQRTAKKTKSPTIAQVKESFFNQKIGLKLESLRFMHLRFNTILKLMNIKESAKVSKITKESVTNYHNNAFKKYKKNTLISLNALLKSFLEFCEQEGYTEKTPYFKITMKNAKEGEKINPFSLNEIKAILQSAPDLRLKAFLTTAFFTGLRTGEQLALSWSDIDFKNKKINIDKSLNLSGVITSPKNKPSVREIDLLEPVEKILKEL
;
A
#
# COMPACT_ATOMS: atom_id res chain seq x y z
N MET A 1 -8.11 -3.73 -7.04
CA MET A 1 -9.46 -3.57 -6.46
C MET A 1 -10.03 -4.96 -6.22
N HIS A 2 -10.54 -5.24 -5.03
CA HIS A 2 -11.24 -6.51 -4.81
C HIS A 2 -12.54 -6.45 -5.61
N ASN A 3 -12.61 -7.19 -6.72
CA ASN A 3 -13.81 -7.28 -7.56
C ASN A 3 -14.99 -8.00 -6.87
N HIS A 4 -14.92 -8.18 -5.55
CA HIS A 4 -15.90 -8.88 -4.76
C HIS A 4 -15.92 -8.40 -3.31
N THR A 5 -17.05 -8.60 -2.64
CA THR A 5 -17.29 -8.28 -1.24
C THR A 5 -18.01 -9.45 -0.59
N ILE A 6 -17.60 -9.83 0.62
CA ILE A 6 -18.26 -10.87 1.42
C ILE A 6 -18.82 -10.22 2.67
N TYR A 7 -20.08 -10.51 2.96
CA TYR A 7 -20.80 -9.91 4.10
C TYR A 7 -21.81 -10.91 4.66
N LEU A 8 -22.13 -10.70 5.94
CA LEU A 8 -23.16 -11.43 6.65
C LEU A 8 -24.50 -10.71 6.47
N ARG A 9 -25.57 -11.46 6.20
CA ARG A 9 -26.95 -10.94 6.20
C ARG A 9 -27.86 -11.95 6.90
N GLY A 10 -28.31 -11.61 8.11
CA GLY A 10 -28.93 -12.59 9.00
C GLY A 10 -27.91 -13.66 9.41
N ASN A 11 -28.30 -14.94 9.40
CA ASN A 11 -27.42 -16.06 9.74
C ASN A 11 -26.73 -16.71 8.52
N ALA A 12 -26.56 -15.95 7.42
CA ALA A 12 -26.07 -16.47 6.14
C ALA A 12 -25.01 -15.56 5.51
N LEU A 13 -23.99 -16.18 4.91
CA LEU A 13 -22.89 -15.49 4.24
C LEU A 13 -23.17 -15.31 2.75
N TYR A 14 -22.86 -14.12 2.23
CA TYR A 14 -23.06 -13.77 0.82
C TYR A 14 -21.79 -13.24 0.18
N LEU A 15 -21.56 -13.66 -1.07
CA LEU A 15 -20.54 -13.13 -1.97
C LEU A 15 -21.21 -12.22 -3.02
N ASN A 16 -20.83 -10.96 -3.05
CA ASN A 16 -21.15 -10.03 -4.15
C ASN A 16 -19.92 -9.87 -5.04
N TYR A 17 -20.06 -9.93 -6.37
CA TYR A 17 -18.98 -9.63 -7.31
C TYR A 17 -19.52 -9.14 -8.66
N THR A 18 -18.67 -8.47 -9.44
CA THR A 18 -19.02 -8.00 -10.79
C THR A 18 -18.25 -8.81 -11.83
N LYS A 19 -18.95 -9.38 -12.81
CA LYS A 19 -18.37 -10.09 -13.96
C LYS A 19 -19.09 -9.66 -15.23
N ASN A 20 -18.35 -9.30 -16.28
CA ASN A 20 -18.90 -8.83 -17.57
C ASN A 20 -19.96 -7.72 -17.41
N SER A 21 -19.66 -6.70 -16.58
CA SER A 21 -20.55 -5.58 -16.26
C SER A 21 -21.89 -5.96 -15.59
N LYS A 22 -22.08 -7.22 -15.17
CA LYS A 22 -23.24 -7.68 -14.41
C LYS A 22 -22.84 -7.97 -12.96
N ARG A 23 -23.68 -7.54 -12.02
CA ARG A 23 -23.54 -7.82 -10.58
C ARG A 23 -24.13 -9.19 -10.27
N HIS A 24 -23.36 -10.02 -9.57
CA HIS A 24 -23.78 -11.33 -9.11
C HIS A 24 -23.76 -11.37 -7.58
N ARG A 25 -24.79 -11.98 -6.99
CA ARG A 25 -24.86 -12.28 -5.55
C ARG A 25 -25.12 -13.78 -5.38
N THR A 26 -24.27 -14.45 -4.62
CA THR A 26 -24.42 -15.88 -4.35
C THR A 26 -24.29 -16.17 -2.86
N SER A 27 -25.14 -17.06 -2.32
CA SER A 27 -25.01 -17.54 -0.95
C SER A 27 -23.82 -18.49 -0.82
N LEU A 28 -23.05 -18.35 0.26
CA LEU A 28 -21.94 -19.20 0.63
C LEU A 28 -22.33 -20.27 1.66
N ASN A 29 -23.61 -20.45 1.98
CA ASN A 29 -24.06 -21.35 3.04
C ASN A 29 -23.65 -22.82 2.82
N LYS A 30 -23.58 -23.27 1.56
CA LYS A 30 -23.07 -24.61 1.23
C LYS A 30 -21.57 -24.72 1.56
N LEU A 31 -20.81 -23.65 1.29
CA LEU A 31 -19.38 -23.61 1.54
C LEU A 31 -19.07 -23.50 3.04
N THR A 32 -19.84 -22.71 3.79
CA THR A 32 -19.69 -22.58 5.26
C THR A 32 -20.00 -23.90 5.97
N LYS A 33 -21.03 -24.64 5.53
CA LYS A 33 -21.31 -26.00 6.01
C LYS A 33 -20.17 -26.98 5.72
N ILE A 34 -19.54 -26.92 4.55
CA ILE A 34 -18.39 -27.79 4.21
C ILE A 34 -17.15 -27.42 5.05
N LEU A 35 -16.96 -26.12 5.32
CA LEU A 35 -15.87 -25.61 6.15
C LEU A 35 -16.01 -25.98 7.64
N ASN A 36 -17.23 -26.28 8.10
CA ASN A 36 -17.55 -26.53 9.51
C ASN A 36 -17.07 -25.41 10.44
N LEU A 37 -17.22 -24.15 10.00
CA LEU A 37 -16.85 -22.95 10.73
C LEU A 37 -18.10 -22.15 11.11
N GLU A 38 -18.03 -21.46 12.26
CA GLU A 38 -18.99 -20.41 12.59
C GLU A 38 -18.93 -19.27 11.56
N ASN A 39 -20.05 -18.59 11.36
CA ASN A 39 -20.21 -17.62 10.28
C ASN A 39 -19.17 -16.48 10.32
N ASP A 40 -18.78 -16.00 11.50
CA ASP A 40 -17.80 -14.93 11.64
C ASP A 40 -16.38 -15.39 11.27
N LYS A 41 -15.99 -16.60 11.70
CA LYS A 41 -14.70 -17.23 11.34
C LYS A 41 -14.64 -17.53 9.84
N ALA A 42 -15.75 -18.01 9.27
CA ALA A 42 -15.86 -18.24 7.84
C ALA A 42 -15.78 -16.93 7.03
N LEU A 43 -16.37 -15.84 7.53
CA LEU A 43 -16.30 -14.52 6.90
C LEU A 43 -14.86 -14.02 6.82
N GLU A 44 -14.12 -14.09 7.93
CA GLU A 44 -12.72 -13.66 8.01
C GLU A 44 -11.82 -14.50 7.08
N TYR A 45 -11.97 -15.82 7.12
CA TYR A 45 -11.24 -16.75 6.25
C TYR A 45 -11.48 -16.45 4.77
N LEU A 46 -12.75 -16.28 4.37
CA LEU A 46 -13.12 -16.09 2.97
C LEU A 46 -12.72 -14.70 2.46
N LYS A 47 -12.71 -13.67 3.31
CA LYS A 47 -12.22 -12.31 2.96
C LYS A 47 -10.74 -12.31 2.56
N GLY A 48 -9.94 -13.25 3.07
CA GLY A 48 -8.54 -13.41 2.70
C GLY A 48 -8.29 -14.10 1.35
N LEU A 49 -9.34 -14.60 0.68
CA LEU A 49 -9.22 -15.35 -0.57
C LEU A 49 -9.54 -14.51 -1.80
N SER A 50 -9.00 -14.93 -2.96
CA SER A 50 -9.37 -14.34 -4.24
C SER A 50 -10.75 -14.84 -4.70
N LEU A 51 -11.45 -14.02 -5.49
CA LEU A 51 -12.75 -14.37 -6.09
C LEU A 51 -12.69 -15.72 -6.83
N GLU A 52 -11.63 -15.99 -7.59
CA GLU A 52 -11.45 -17.25 -8.30
C GLU A 52 -11.37 -18.46 -7.36
N LYS A 53 -10.67 -18.34 -6.23
CA LYS A 53 -10.57 -19.41 -5.23
C LYS A 53 -11.94 -19.71 -4.64
N ILE A 54 -12.68 -18.67 -4.23
CA ILE A 54 -14.01 -18.83 -3.62
C ILE A 54 -14.98 -19.50 -4.60
N LEU A 55 -14.99 -19.07 -5.88
CA LEU A 55 -15.84 -19.67 -6.92
C LEU A 55 -15.46 -21.13 -7.21
N LYS A 56 -14.18 -21.48 -7.21
CA LYS A 56 -13.72 -22.89 -7.37
C LYS A 56 -14.14 -23.77 -6.18
N MET A 57 -14.03 -23.25 -4.95
CA MET A 57 -14.46 -23.95 -3.73
C MET A 57 -15.96 -24.20 -3.72
N GLN A 58 -16.75 -23.20 -4.14
CA GLN A 58 -18.21 -23.31 -4.22
C GLN A 58 -18.68 -24.36 -5.25
N LYS A 59 -17.94 -24.52 -6.35
CA LYS A 59 -18.19 -25.55 -7.37
C LYS A 59 -17.66 -26.94 -7.00
N GLY A 60 -17.04 -27.10 -5.83
CA GLY A 60 -16.42 -28.38 -5.41
C GLY A 60 -15.11 -28.71 -6.14
N ALA A 61 -14.58 -27.80 -6.97
CA ALA A 61 -13.33 -27.98 -7.71
C ALA A 61 -12.07 -27.73 -6.86
N LEU A 62 -12.24 -27.29 -5.61
CA LEU A 62 -11.18 -27.08 -4.63
C LEU A 62 -11.72 -27.50 -3.25
N LYS A 63 -11.04 -28.41 -2.54
CA LYS A 63 -11.43 -28.79 -1.17
C LYS A 63 -11.12 -27.64 -0.20
N PRO A 64 -12.05 -27.25 0.70
CA PRO A 64 -11.75 -26.26 1.72
C PRO A 64 -10.71 -26.78 2.71
N ASN A 65 -9.68 -25.98 2.99
CA ASN A 65 -8.75 -26.30 4.08
C ASN A 65 -9.54 -26.22 5.39
N LYS A 66 -9.81 -27.36 6.03
CA LYS A 66 -10.25 -27.40 7.43
C LYS A 66 -9.17 -26.72 8.29
N GLU A 67 -9.61 -25.99 9.33
CA GLU A 67 -8.88 -25.12 10.26
C GLU A 67 -7.35 -25.19 10.31
N PRO A 68 -6.68 -24.04 10.58
CA PRO A 68 -5.23 -23.98 10.69
C PRO A 68 -4.78 -24.79 11.90
N LYS A 69 -4.48 -26.08 11.69
CA LYS A 69 -3.32 -26.63 12.39
C LYS A 69 -2.21 -25.65 12.11
N GLN A 70 -1.61 -25.14 13.18
CA GLN A 70 -0.31 -24.49 13.15
C GLN A 70 0.43 -25.11 11.97
N GLU A 71 0.75 -24.30 10.97
CA GLU A 71 1.62 -24.74 9.90
C GLU A 71 3.00 -24.83 10.55
N SER A 72 3.15 -25.84 11.41
CA SER A 72 4.37 -26.53 11.71
C SER A 72 5.00 -26.74 10.37
N GLN A 73 5.96 -25.88 10.05
CA GLN A 73 6.98 -26.03 9.04
C GLN A 73 6.65 -27.17 8.08
N ARG A 74 5.64 -26.98 7.23
CA ARG A 74 5.59 -27.75 6.01
C ARG A 74 6.71 -27.14 5.20
N THR A 75 7.92 -27.64 5.46
CA THR A 75 9.04 -27.59 4.56
C THR A 75 8.45 -27.86 3.19
N ALA A 76 8.26 -26.78 2.43
CA ALA A 76 7.87 -26.88 1.05
C ALA A 76 8.86 -27.87 0.45
N LYS A 77 8.38 -29.00 -0.07
CA LYS A 77 9.21 -29.88 -0.89
C LYS A 77 9.94 -28.94 -1.85
N LYS A 78 11.26 -28.80 -1.69
CA LYS A 78 12.12 -27.90 -2.47
C LYS A 78 11.86 -28.21 -3.95
N THR A 79 10.93 -27.50 -4.57
CA THR A 79 10.86 -27.43 -6.02
C THR A 79 12.21 -26.86 -6.42
N LYS A 80 13.02 -27.64 -7.13
CA LYS A 80 14.42 -27.31 -7.49
C LYS A 80 14.60 -25.94 -8.18
N SER A 81 13.52 -25.23 -8.53
CA SER A 81 13.59 -23.85 -9.01
C SER A 81 12.21 -23.15 -8.97
N PRO A 82 11.85 -22.42 -7.89
CA PRO A 82 10.60 -21.69 -7.82
C PRO A 82 10.61 -20.44 -8.73
N THR A 83 9.42 -19.96 -9.07
CA THR A 83 9.23 -18.72 -9.84
C THR A 83 9.45 -17.49 -8.96
N ILE A 84 9.81 -16.37 -9.57
CA ILE A 84 9.95 -15.08 -8.88
C ILE A 84 8.63 -14.69 -8.21
N ALA A 85 7.48 -14.93 -8.86
CA ALA A 85 6.17 -14.67 -8.26
C ALA A 85 5.99 -15.39 -6.92
N GLN A 86 6.32 -16.69 -6.85
CA GLN A 86 6.18 -17.48 -5.63
C GLN A 86 7.11 -16.98 -4.52
N VAL A 87 8.38 -16.73 -4.85
CA VAL A 87 9.38 -16.27 -3.86
C VAL A 87 9.09 -14.84 -3.40
N LYS A 88 8.58 -13.98 -4.30
CA LYS A 88 8.11 -12.63 -3.99
C LYS A 88 7.01 -12.63 -2.93
N GLU A 89 6.02 -13.51 -3.06
CA GLU A 89 4.95 -13.61 -2.05
C GLU A 89 5.51 -14.07 -0.70
N SER A 90 6.39 -15.09 -0.67
CA SER A 90 7.07 -15.51 0.57
C SER A 90 7.88 -14.38 1.20
N PHE A 91 8.61 -13.60 0.39
CA PHE A 91 9.39 -12.44 0.86
C PHE A 91 8.51 -11.38 1.51
N PHE A 92 7.36 -11.06 0.90
CA PHE A 92 6.45 -10.05 1.44
C PHE A 92 5.67 -10.54 2.66
N ASN A 93 5.37 -11.83 2.76
CA ASN A 93 4.75 -12.42 3.95
C ASN A 93 5.61 -12.28 5.21
N GLN A 94 6.94 -12.21 5.07
CA GLN A 94 7.85 -11.96 6.21
C GLN A 94 7.87 -10.50 6.67
N LYS A 95 7.24 -9.56 5.94
CA LYS A 95 7.22 -8.13 6.30
C LYS A 95 6.11 -7.81 7.30
N ILE A 96 6.13 -8.54 8.41
CA ILE A 96 5.17 -8.44 9.52
C ILE A 96 5.24 -7.04 10.13
N GLY A 97 4.07 -6.48 10.48
CA GLY A 97 3.95 -5.17 11.13
C GLY A 97 3.98 -3.96 10.19
N LEU A 98 4.15 -4.16 8.88
CA LEU A 98 4.04 -3.06 7.92
C LEU A 98 2.58 -2.69 7.64
N LYS A 99 2.31 -1.39 7.50
CA LYS A 99 1.03 -0.89 6.99
C LYS A 99 0.77 -1.42 5.57
N LEU A 100 -0.50 -1.69 5.25
CA LEU A 100 -0.93 -2.18 3.93
C LEU A 100 -0.44 -1.28 2.77
N GLU A 101 -0.49 0.04 2.95
CA GLU A 101 0.05 0.97 1.95
C GLU A 101 1.55 0.79 1.71
N SER A 102 2.33 0.59 2.78
CA SER A 102 3.76 0.33 2.66
C SER A 102 4.03 -0.94 1.86
N LEU A 103 3.28 -2.01 2.13
CA LEU A 103 3.33 -3.26 1.35
C LEU A 103 3.00 -3.00 -0.12
N ARG A 104 1.89 -2.29 -0.40
CA ARG A 104 1.47 -1.92 -1.76
C ARG A 104 2.57 -1.18 -2.51
N PHE A 105 3.20 -0.19 -1.89
CA PHE A 105 4.32 0.54 -2.51
C PHE A 105 5.54 -0.34 -2.77
N MET A 106 5.84 -1.29 -1.88
CA MET A 106 6.92 -2.25 -2.12
C MET A 106 6.61 -3.17 -3.30
N HIS A 107 5.39 -3.69 -3.43
CA HIS A 107 4.98 -4.47 -4.61
C HIS A 107 5.14 -3.65 -5.90
N LEU A 108 4.71 -2.39 -5.93
CA LEU A 108 4.86 -1.52 -7.10
C LEU A 108 6.34 -1.30 -7.47
N ARG A 109 7.20 -1.09 -6.46
CA ARG A 109 8.65 -0.95 -6.65
C ARG A 109 9.28 -2.25 -7.15
N PHE A 110 8.86 -3.39 -6.61
CA PHE A 110 9.33 -4.70 -7.07
C PHE A 110 9.01 -4.93 -8.55
N ASN A 111 7.78 -4.63 -8.96
CA ASN A 111 7.39 -4.72 -10.38
C ASN A 111 8.21 -3.77 -11.25
N THR A 112 8.59 -2.61 -10.71
CA THR A 112 9.47 -1.66 -11.38
C THR A 112 10.88 -2.23 -11.55
N ILE A 113 11.44 -2.87 -10.52
CA ILE A 113 12.74 -3.54 -10.56
C ILE A 113 12.75 -4.61 -11.66
N LEU A 114 11.74 -5.48 -11.70
CA LEU A 114 11.66 -6.53 -12.71
C LEU A 114 11.56 -5.99 -14.13
N LYS A 115 10.78 -4.92 -14.34
CA LYS A 115 10.73 -4.23 -15.64
C LYS A 115 12.10 -3.68 -16.05
N LEU A 116 12.86 -3.10 -15.12
CA LEU A 116 14.21 -2.58 -15.39
C LEU A 116 15.23 -3.70 -15.66
N MET A 117 14.99 -4.91 -15.15
CA MET A 117 15.77 -6.11 -15.47
C MET A 117 15.36 -6.78 -16.79
N ASN A 118 14.23 -6.39 -17.38
CA ASN A 118 13.56 -7.10 -18.47
C ASN A 118 13.19 -8.56 -18.12
N ILE A 119 12.79 -8.80 -16.86
CA ILE A 119 12.39 -10.13 -16.36
C ILE A 119 10.90 -10.14 -16.02
N LYS A 120 10.21 -11.24 -16.35
CA LYS A 120 8.80 -11.47 -15.96
C LYS A 120 8.73 -12.21 -14.62
N GLU A 121 7.70 -11.95 -13.83
CA GLU A 121 7.47 -12.65 -12.55
C GLU A 121 7.30 -14.17 -12.68
N SER A 122 6.86 -14.63 -13.85
CA SER A 122 6.72 -16.05 -14.17
C SER A 122 8.07 -16.76 -14.39
N ALA A 123 9.17 -16.01 -14.54
CA ALA A 123 10.49 -16.60 -14.67
C ALA A 123 10.96 -17.23 -13.35
N LYS A 124 11.90 -18.16 -13.46
CA LYS A 124 12.59 -18.76 -12.30
C LYS A 124 13.48 -17.73 -11.62
N VAL A 125 13.64 -17.83 -10.29
CA VAL A 125 14.55 -16.95 -9.54
C VAL A 125 15.99 -17.03 -10.07
N SER A 126 16.42 -18.20 -10.55
CA SER A 126 17.74 -18.40 -11.16
C SER A 126 17.98 -17.56 -12.44
N LYS A 127 16.95 -16.95 -13.03
CA LYS A 127 17.11 -15.99 -14.13
C LYS A 127 17.57 -14.61 -13.66
N ILE A 128 17.52 -14.33 -12.36
CA ILE A 128 18.14 -13.13 -11.81
C ILE A 128 19.64 -13.39 -11.66
N THR A 129 20.39 -13.08 -12.70
CA THR A 129 21.85 -13.21 -12.75
C THR A 129 22.54 -11.88 -12.47
N LYS A 130 23.87 -11.91 -12.32
CA LYS A 130 24.67 -10.68 -12.23
C LYS A 130 24.44 -9.74 -13.42
N GLU A 131 24.29 -10.29 -14.63
CA GLU A 131 23.96 -9.53 -15.84
C GLU A 131 22.59 -8.85 -15.75
N SER A 132 21.57 -9.54 -15.25
CA SER A 132 20.25 -8.93 -15.03
C SER A 132 20.30 -7.77 -14.02
N VAL A 133 21.12 -7.89 -12.97
CA VAL A 133 21.35 -6.83 -11.98
C VAL A 133 22.10 -5.65 -12.59
N THR A 134 23.07 -5.91 -13.48
CA THR A 134 23.73 -4.87 -14.28
C THR A 134 22.74 -4.12 -15.15
N ASN A 135 21.85 -4.83 -15.86
CA ASN A 135 20.80 -4.24 -16.69
C ASN A 135 19.86 -3.37 -15.86
N TYR A 136 19.44 -3.86 -14.69
CA TYR A 136 18.67 -3.07 -13.73
C TYR A 136 19.38 -1.77 -13.35
N HIS A 137 20.66 -1.84 -12.93
CA HIS A 137 21.41 -0.66 -12.50
C HIS A 137 21.53 0.37 -13.63
N ASN A 138 21.88 -0.07 -14.83
CA ASN A 138 22.00 0.80 -16.01
C ASN A 138 20.68 1.49 -16.34
N ASN A 139 19.58 0.74 -16.36
CA ASN A 139 18.26 1.27 -16.70
C ASN A 139 17.72 2.18 -15.58
N ALA A 140 17.92 1.80 -14.33
CA ALA A 140 17.49 2.57 -13.18
C ALA A 140 18.22 3.91 -13.13
N PHE A 141 19.55 3.89 -13.24
CA PHE A 141 20.41 5.07 -13.13
C PHE A 141 20.10 6.13 -14.21
N LYS A 142 19.77 5.69 -15.43
CA LYS A 142 19.33 6.58 -16.52
C LYS A 142 17.98 7.24 -16.23
N LYS A 143 17.08 6.53 -15.56
CA LYS A 143 15.67 6.92 -15.44
C LYS A 143 15.31 7.67 -14.16
N TYR A 144 15.91 7.31 -13.02
CA TYR A 144 15.43 7.77 -11.71
C TYR A 144 16.43 8.70 -11.01
N LYS A 145 15.89 9.57 -10.14
CA LYS A 145 16.68 10.41 -9.24
C LYS A 145 17.21 9.59 -8.04
N LYS A 146 18.28 10.09 -7.42
CA LYS A 146 19.04 9.40 -6.35
C LYS A 146 18.19 8.80 -5.23
N ASN A 147 17.23 9.54 -4.67
CA ASN A 147 16.37 9.04 -3.59
C ASN A 147 15.51 7.83 -4.01
N THR A 148 15.05 7.82 -5.26
CA THR A 148 14.30 6.67 -5.81
C THR A 148 15.24 5.48 -6.03
N LEU A 149 16.45 5.73 -6.55
CA LEU A 149 17.46 4.69 -6.72
C LEU A 149 17.84 4.03 -5.39
N ILE A 150 18.06 4.81 -4.33
CA ILE A 150 18.32 4.27 -2.99
C ILE A 150 17.19 3.34 -2.55
N SER A 151 15.93 3.77 -2.75
CA SER A 151 14.75 2.98 -2.36
C SER A 151 14.61 1.68 -3.16
N LEU A 152 14.85 1.72 -4.48
CA LEU A 152 14.79 0.53 -5.34
C LEU A 152 15.94 -0.44 -5.04
N ASN A 153 17.16 0.09 -4.87
CA ASN A 153 18.35 -0.70 -4.54
C ASN A 153 18.20 -1.41 -3.19
N ALA A 154 17.67 -0.72 -2.17
CA ALA A 154 17.42 -1.32 -0.87
C ALA A 154 16.43 -2.50 -0.95
N LEU A 155 15.35 -2.35 -1.74
CA LEU A 155 14.37 -3.41 -1.93
C LEU A 155 14.96 -4.60 -2.71
N LEU A 156 15.67 -4.33 -3.81
CA LEU A 156 16.31 -5.38 -4.60
C LEU A 156 17.34 -6.15 -3.77
N LYS A 157 18.20 -5.42 -3.04
CA LYS A 157 19.18 -6.01 -2.14
C LYS A 157 18.50 -6.92 -1.12
N SER A 158 17.49 -6.40 -0.40
CA SER A 158 16.77 -7.17 0.62
C SER A 158 16.11 -8.43 0.05
N PHE A 159 15.55 -8.37 -1.16
CA PHE A 159 14.95 -9.54 -1.80
C PHE A 159 15.98 -10.60 -2.19
N LEU A 160 17.13 -10.19 -2.73
CA LEU A 160 18.18 -11.14 -3.14
C LEU A 160 18.92 -11.75 -1.95
N GLU A 161 19.12 -10.99 -0.87
CA GLU A 161 19.63 -11.52 0.41
C GLU A 161 18.65 -12.54 1.01
N PHE A 162 17.35 -12.26 0.96
CA PHE A 162 16.33 -13.23 1.33
C PHE A 162 16.40 -14.51 0.46
N CYS A 163 16.63 -14.38 -0.85
CA CYS A 163 16.78 -15.54 -1.74
C CYS A 163 17.98 -16.42 -1.37
N GLU A 164 19.08 -15.81 -0.95
CA GLU A 164 20.27 -16.51 -0.47
C GLU A 164 20.02 -17.19 0.89
N GLN A 165 19.42 -16.48 1.85
CA GLN A 165 19.12 -17.00 3.19
C GLN A 165 18.18 -18.22 3.16
N GLU A 166 17.15 -18.19 2.32
CA GLU A 166 16.19 -19.31 2.18
C GLU A 166 16.68 -20.41 1.22
N GLY A 167 17.87 -20.25 0.63
CA GLY A 167 18.47 -21.23 -0.28
C GLY A 167 17.80 -21.33 -1.66
N TYR A 168 17.13 -20.28 -2.12
CA TYR A 168 16.64 -20.16 -3.49
C TYR A 168 17.76 -19.86 -4.50
N THR A 169 18.83 -19.23 -4.03
CA THR A 169 20.08 -18.98 -4.77
C THR A 169 21.26 -19.29 -3.85
N GLU A 170 22.32 -19.90 -4.37
CA GLU A 170 23.52 -20.21 -3.55
C GLU A 170 24.24 -18.96 -3.06
N LYS A 171 24.31 -17.93 -3.91
CA LYS A 171 24.92 -16.64 -3.60
C LYS A 171 24.13 -15.51 -4.23
N THR A 172 24.02 -14.39 -3.52
CA THR A 172 23.34 -13.21 -4.06
C THR A 172 24.06 -12.66 -5.30
N PRO A 173 23.34 -12.40 -6.42
CA PRO A 173 23.89 -11.73 -7.59
C PRO A 173 23.95 -10.21 -7.41
N TYR A 174 23.49 -9.68 -6.27
CA TYR A 174 23.48 -8.25 -5.99
C TYR A 174 24.90 -7.70 -5.81
N PHE A 175 25.14 -6.53 -6.39
CA PHE A 175 26.31 -5.72 -6.10
C PHE A 175 25.93 -4.25 -6.00
N LYS A 176 26.64 -3.52 -5.15
CA LYS A 176 26.44 -2.08 -4.97
C LYS A 176 27.17 -1.31 -6.07
N ILE A 177 26.54 -0.25 -6.56
CA ILE A 177 27.15 0.70 -7.50
C ILE A 177 27.42 2.05 -6.82
N THR A 178 28.36 2.81 -7.38
CA THR A 178 28.65 4.18 -6.97
C THR A 178 27.57 5.13 -7.50
N MET A 179 27.03 5.98 -6.62
CA MET A 179 25.90 6.87 -6.94
C MET A 179 26.30 8.36 -6.96
N LYS A 180 27.59 8.68 -7.07
CA LYS A 180 28.10 10.06 -7.00
C LYS A 180 27.48 10.97 -8.06
N ASN A 181 27.30 10.46 -9.28
CA ASN A 181 26.77 11.22 -10.42
C ASN A 181 25.27 10.95 -10.67
N ALA A 182 24.56 10.41 -9.69
CA ALA A 182 23.12 10.19 -9.81
C ALA A 182 22.39 11.55 -9.82
N LYS A 183 21.37 11.69 -10.69
CA LYS A 183 20.58 12.93 -10.76
C LYS A 183 19.92 13.21 -9.39
N GLU A 184 20.16 14.40 -8.86
CA GLU A 184 19.58 14.83 -7.58
C GLU A 184 18.13 15.31 -7.72
N GLY A 185 17.44 15.41 -6.59
CA GLY A 185 16.17 16.12 -6.49
C GLY A 185 16.30 17.58 -6.94
N GLU A 186 15.22 18.15 -7.46
CA GLU A 186 15.20 19.61 -7.67
C GLU A 186 15.09 20.31 -6.32
N LYS A 187 15.72 21.48 -6.21
CA LYS A 187 15.56 22.32 -5.04
C LYS A 187 14.12 22.85 -5.01
N ILE A 188 13.43 22.65 -3.88
CA ILE A 188 12.10 23.21 -3.69
C ILE A 188 12.25 24.73 -3.51
N ASN A 189 11.55 25.51 -4.33
CA ASN A 189 11.43 26.95 -4.20
C ASN A 189 10.10 27.30 -3.52
N PRO A 190 10.09 27.74 -2.25
CA PRO A 190 8.86 28.10 -1.56
C PRO A 190 8.19 29.33 -2.17
N PHE A 191 6.86 29.39 -2.12
CA PHE A 191 6.11 30.56 -2.55
C PHE A 191 6.36 31.76 -1.62
N SER A 192 6.50 32.94 -2.23
CA SER A 192 6.45 34.23 -1.54
C SER A 192 5.04 34.55 -1.05
N LEU A 193 4.92 35.48 -0.09
CA LEU A 193 3.60 35.94 0.39
C LEU A 193 2.74 36.54 -0.73
N ASN A 194 3.33 37.20 -1.73
CA ASN A 194 2.60 37.77 -2.86
C ASN A 194 2.05 36.67 -3.77
N GLU A 195 2.84 35.63 -4.05
CA GLU A 195 2.38 34.45 -4.81
C GLU A 195 1.28 33.70 -4.06
N ILE A 196 1.43 33.51 -2.74
CA ILE A 196 0.39 32.88 -1.91
C ILE A 196 -0.92 33.67 -2.02
N LYS A 197 -0.88 35.01 -1.89
CA LYS A 197 -2.07 35.86 -2.04
C LYS A 197 -2.71 35.70 -3.43
N ALA A 198 -1.90 35.73 -4.49
CA ALA A 198 -2.39 35.57 -5.86
C ALA A 198 -3.04 34.18 -6.08
N ILE A 199 -2.44 33.11 -5.55
CA ILE A 199 -3.00 31.75 -5.58
C ILE A 199 -4.36 31.70 -4.88
N LEU A 200 -4.46 32.28 -3.68
CA LEU A 200 -5.71 32.28 -2.90
C LEU A 200 -6.81 33.13 -3.53
N GLN A 201 -6.45 34.22 -4.23
CA GLN A 201 -7.40 35.04 -4.99
C GLN A 201 -7.90 34.33 -6.26
N SER A 202 -7.07 33.47 -6.85
CA SER A 202 -7.39 32.73 -8.08
C SER A 202 -8.12 31.41 -7.82
N ALA A 203 -8.36 31.04 -6.56
CA ALA A 203 -9.10 29.83 -6.21
C ALA A 203 -10.54 29.93 -6.73
N PRO A 204 -11.04 28.91 -7.47
CA PRO A 204 -12.32 28.99 -8.18
C PRO A 204 -13.54 28.87 -7.26
N ASP A 205 -13.37 28.30 -6.07
CA ASP A 205 -14.42 28.10 -5.10
C ASP A 205 -13.89 28.25 -3.66
N LEU A 206 -14.84 28.50 -2.74
CA LEU A 206 -14.55 28.73 -1.34
C LEU A 206 -13.87 27.53 -0.66
N ARG A 207 -14.19 26.30 -1.07
CA ARG A 207 -13.65 25.08 -0.48
C ARG A 207 -12.18 24.90 -0.81
N LEU A 208 -11.80 25.10 -2.08
CA LEU A 208 -10.39 25.08 -2.46
C LEU A 208 -9.62 26.23 -1.79
N LYS A 209 -10.22 27.43 -1.72
CA LYS A 209 -9.62 28.58 -1.04
C LYS A 209 -9.36 28.31 0.44
N ALA A 210 -10.32 27.70 1.15
CA ALA A 210 -10.19 27.32 2.55
C ALA A 210 -9.12 26.24 2.75
N PHE A 211 -9.09 25.22 1.88
CA PHE A 211 -8.07 24.18 1.89
C PHE A 211 -6.66 24.76 1.70
N LEU A 212 -6.46 25.62 0.70
CA LEU A 212 -5.17 26.25 0.43
C LEU A 212 -4.75 27.21 1.55
N THR A 213 -5.68 28.04 2.04
CA THR A 213 -5.41 28.94 3.18
C THR A 213 -4.96 28.14 4.39
N THR A 214 -5.68 27.07 4.73
CA THR A 214 -5.28 26.18 5.82
C THR A 214 -3.88 25.63 5.58
N ALA A 215 -3.59 25.10 4.38
CA ALA A 215 -2.27 24.55 4.05
C ALA A 215 -1.12 25.54 4.23
N PHE A 216 -1.27 26.77 3.70
CA PHE A 216 -0.22 27.78 3.75
C PHE A 216 0.07 28.30 5.16
N PHE A 217 -0.97 28.42 5.99
CA PHE A 217 -0.86 29.08 7.29
C PHE A 217 -0.70 28.10 8.47
N THR A 218 -0.95 26.80 8.27
CA THR A 218 -0.82 25.80 9.36
C THR A 218 0.29 24.77 9.13
N GLY A 219 0.78 24.63 7.90
CA GLY A 219 1.78 23.62 7.55
C GLY A 219 1.32 22.17 7.75
N LEU A 220 0.01 21.93 7.88
CA LEU A 220 -0.55 20.59 8.01
C LEU A 220 -0.22 19.72 6.79
N ARG A 221 0.05 18.44 7.01
CA ARG A 221 0.21 17.51 5.88
C ARG A 221 -1.13 17.32 5.19
N THR A 222 -1.13 17.10 3.87
CA THR A 222 -2.35 16.92 3.07
C THR A 222 -3.33 15.90 3.68
N GLY A 223 -2.84 14.74 4.13
CA GLY A 223 -3.69 13.74 4.76
C GLY A 223 -4.26 14.19 6.12
N GLU A 224 -3.53 14.99 6.89
CA GLU A 224 -4.02 15.59 8.15
C GLU A 224 -5.16 16.56 7.84
N GLN A 225 -4.97 17.47 6.87
CA GLN A 225 -6.00 18.43 6.45
C GLN A 225 -7.27 17.75 5.94
N LEU A 226 -7.12 16.72 5.09
CA LEU A 226 -8.25 15.98 4.54
C LEU A 226 -9.02 15.16 5.57
N ALA A 227 -8.44 14.91 6.75
CA ALA A 227 -9.09 14.18 7.83
C ALA A 227 -9.72 15.09 8.89
N LEU A 228 -9.51 16.40 8.83
CA LEU A 228 -10.10 17.35 9.77
C LEU A 228 -11.63 17.30 9.72
N SER A 229 -12.22 17.43 10.89
CA SER A 229 -13.65 17.56 11.13
C SER A 229 -13.92 18.80 12.00
N TRP A 230 -15.15 19.31 11.96
CA TRP A 230 -15.51 20.52 12.72
C TRP A 230 -15.29 20.39 14.22
N SER A 231 -15.41 19.19 14.78
CA SER A 231 -15.12 18.91 16.20
C SER A 231 -13.66 19.08 16.58
N ASP A 232 -12.75 19.12 15.60
CA ASP A 232 -11.32 19.30 15.85
C ASP A 232 -10.92 20.78 15.94
N ILE A 233 -11.83 21.69 15.59
CA ILE A 233 -11.56 23.13 15.51
C ILE A 233 -12.25 23.81 16.69
N ASP A 234 -11.44 24.31 17.62
CA ASP A 234 -11.92 25.12 18.74
C ASP A 234 -11.80 26.60 18.39
N PHE A 235 -12.89 27.17 17.90
CA PHE A 235 -12.99 28.60 17.57
C PHE A 235 -12.94 29.52 18.79
N LYS A 236 -13.24 29.01 19.99
CA LYS A 236 -13.24 29.79 21.24
C LYS A 236 -11.82 29.95 21.74
N ASN A 237 -11.08 28.84 21.83
CA ASN A 237 -9.70 28.83 22.32
C ASN A 237 -8.66 29.07 21.20
N LYS A 238 -9.10 29.17 19.94
CA LYS A 238 -8.26 29.35 18.74
C LYS A 238 -7.28 28.20 18.52
N LYS A 239 -7.78 26.98 18.52
CA LYS A 239 -6.95 25.76 18.43
C LYS A 239 -7.48 24.78 17.39
N ILE A 240 -6.57 24.00 16.81
CA ILE A 240 -6.89 22.88 15.91
C ILE A 240 -6.22 21.62 16.43
N ASN A 241 -7.01 20.58 16.70
CA ASN A 241 -6.54 19.28 17.13
C ASN A 241 -6.20 18.40 15.92
N ILE A 242 -4.97 17.89 15.88
CA ILE A 242 -4.46 17.04 14.80
C ILE A 242 -4.13 15.67 15.37
N ASP A 243 -5.05 14.72 15.23
CA ASP A 243 -4.93 13.36 15.77
C ASP A 243 -5.21 12.26 14.74
N LYS A 244 -5.52 12.64 13.50
CA LYS A 244 -5.92 11.76 12.41
C LYS A 244 -5.35 12.19 11.06
N SER A 245 -5.33 11.25 10.13
CA SER A 245 -4.84 11.45 8.77
C SER A 245 -5.53 10.51 7.79
N LEU A 246 -5.98 11.05 6.65
CA LEU A 246 -6.59 10.32 5.56
C LEU A 246 -5.48 9.77 4.66
N ASN A 247 -5.48 8.45 4.46
CA ASN A 247 -4.51 7.81 3.57
C ASN A 247 -5.02 7.74 2.12
N LEU A 248 -4.15 7.32 1.19
CA LEU A 248 -4.47 7.19 -0.24
C LEU A 248 -5.55 6.16 -0.56
N SER A 249 -5.84 5.24 0.36
CA SER A 249 -6.94 4.27 0.25
C SER A 249 -8.27 4.82 0.79
N GLY A 250 -8.30 6.09 1.20
CA GLY A 250 -9.51 6.73 1.74
C GLY A 250 -9.84 6.34 3.18
N VAL A 251 -8.89 5.74 3.92
CA VAL A 251 -9.09 5.31 5.29
C VAL A 251 -8.48 6.33 6.25
N ILE A 252 -9.27 6.74 7.26
CA ILE A 252 -8.80 7.57 8.36
C ILE A 252 -7.92 6.70 9.27
N THR A 253 -6.72 7.18 9.57
CA THR A 253 -5.73 6.49 10.40
C THR A 253 -5.12 7.47 11.40
N SER A 254 -4.45 6.96 12.43
CA SER A 254 -3.62 7.81 13.28
C SER A 254 -2.41 8.35 12.48
N PRO A 255 -1.90 9.54 12.83
CA PRO A 255 -0.66 10.06 12.31
C PRO A 255 0.48 9.05 12.44
N LYS A 256 1.46 9.14 11.55
CA LYS A 256 2.51 8.12 11.42
C LYS A 256 3.30 7.92 12.71
N ASN A 257 3.58 9.01 13.44
CA ASN A 257 4.39 9.02 14.65
C ASN A 257 3.61 9.70 15.78
N LYS A 258 3.83 9.26 17.03
CA LYS A 258 3.20 9.88 18.22
C LYS A 258 3.34 11.40 18.29
N PRO A 259 4.51 12.02 17.99
CA PRO A 259 4.65 13.48 18.01
C PRO A 259 3.86 14.22 16.93
N SER A 260 3.31 13.50 15.94
CA SER A 260 2.43 14.10 14.93
C SER A 260 1.02 14.33 15.46
N VAL A 261 0.64 13.68 16.58
CA VAL A 261 -0.56 14.03 17.35
C VAL A 261 -0.26 15.29 18.14
N ARG A 262 -0.94 16.39 17.81
CA ARG A 262 -0.63 17.71 18.36
C ARG A 262 -1.83 18.65 18.27
N GLU A 263 -1.78 19.70 19.05
CA GLU A 263 -2.65 20.86 18.92
C GLU A 263 -1.84 22.02 18.31
N ILE A 264 -2.44 22.77 17.40
CA ILE A 264 -1.83 23.97 16.79
C ILE A 264 -2.74 25.18 16.94
N ASP A 265 -2.18 26.37 16.82
CA ASP A 265 -2.95 27.61 16.83
C ASP A 265 -3.80 27.76 15.57
N LEU A 266 -5.07 28.15 15.75
CA LEU A 266 -5.96 28.58 14.69
C LEU A 266 -5.65 30.04 14.36
N LEU A 267 -4.81 30.25 13.34
CA LEU A 267 -4.46 31.60 12.89
C LEU A 267 -5.67 32.33 12.28
N GLU A 268 -5.73 33.64 12.46
CA GLU A 268 -6.85 34.48 12.03
C GLU A 268 -7.25 34.31 10.54
N PRO A 269 -6.32 34.22 9.55
CA PRO A 269 -6.71 33.98 8.16
C PRO A 269 -7.42 32.64 7.95
N VAL A 270 -7.03 31.62 8.72
CA VAL A 270 -7.62 30.28 8.68
C VAL A 270 -8.98 30.28 9.37
N GLU A 271 -9.10 30.94 10.52
CA GLU A 271 -10.38 31.08 11.20
C GLU A 271 -11.44 31.72 10.31
N LYS A 272 -11.11 32.86 9.69
CA LYS A 272 -12.06 33.62 8.85
C LYS A 272 -12.59 32.75 7.73
N ILE A 273 -11.70 32.12 6.96
CA ILE A 273 -12.11 31.31 5.82
C ILE A 273 -12.86 30.03 6.22
N LEU A 274 -12.54 29.45 7.39
CA LEU A 274 -13.25 28.27 7.89
C LEU A 274 -14.66 28.60 8.39
N LYS A 275 -14.91 29.82 8.88
CA LYS A 275 -16.25 30.29 9.27
C LYS A 275 -17.14 30.64 8.08
N GLU A 276 -16.55 30.89 6.91
CA GLU A 276 -17.30 31.17 5.68
C GLU A 276 -17.82 29.89 4.99
N LEU A 277 -17.22 28.72 5.28
CA LEU A 277 -17.61 27.41 4.76
C LEU A 277 -18.92 26.89 5.36
#